data_AF-A0A380EGZ5-F1
#
_entry.id   AF-A0A380EGZ5-F1
#
_cell.length_a   1.000
_cell.length_b   1.000
_cell.length_c   1.000
_cell.angle_alpha   90.00
_cell.angle_beta   90.00
_cell.angle_gamma   90.00
#
_symmetry.space_group_name_H-M   'P 1'
#
loop_
_entity.id
_entity.type
_entity.pdbx_description
1 polymer ?
#
loop_
_entity_poly.entity_id
_entity_poly.type
_entity_poly.pdbx_seq_one_letter_code
_entity_poly.pdbx_strand_id
1 'polypeptide(L)'
;MIMIYGDHYGISENHNNAMEKLLGEKITPAKFTDLNRTGFWIKIPGKSGGINNEYAGQVDVMPTILHLAGIDTKNYLMFGTDLFSKGHNQVVPFRNGDFITKDYKYVNGKIYSNKNNELITTQPADFEKNKKQVEKDLEMSDNVLNGDLFRFYKNPDFKKVNPSKYKYETGPKANSKK
;
A
#
# COMPACT_ATOMS: atom_id res chain seq x y z
N MET A 1 -11.45 -17.35 -3.23
CA MET A 1 -10.23 -16.54 -3.36
C MET A 1 -9.53 -16.52 -2.00
N ILE A 2 -8.21 -16.58 -1.97
CA ILE A 2 -7.44 -16.52 -0.70
C ILE A 2 -6.33 -15.50 -0.91
N MET A 3 -6.15 -14.59 0.05
CA MET A 3 -5.07 -13.60 0.03
C MET A 3 -4.27 -13.66 1.34
N ILE A 4 -2.96 -13.45 1.23
CA ILE A 4 -2.00 -13.40 2.33
C ILE A 4 -1.19 -12.13 2.13
N TYR A 5 -0.99 -11.36 3.20
CA TYR A 5 -0.20 -10.13 3.16
C TYR A 5 0.49 -9.91 4.50
N GLY A 6 1.68 -9.32 4.49
CA GLY A 6 2.27 -8.73 5.69
C GLY A 6 1.68 -7.34 5.92
N ASP A 7 1.32 -7.03 7.16
CA ASP A 7 0.71 -5.76 7.55
C ASP A 7 1.73 -4.62 7.59
N HIS A 8 2.89 -4.82 8.21
CA HIS A 8 3.99 -3.85 8.25
C HIS A 8 5.34 -4.52 8.54
N TYR A 9 6.43 -3.73 8.54
CA TYR A 9 7.75 -4.22 8.94
C TYR A 9 7.73 -4.71 10.40
N GLY A 10 8.39 -5.84 10.67
CA GLY A 10 8.55 -6.35 12.04
C GLY A 10 9.81 -5.83 12.75
N ILE A 11 10.83 -5.43 11.98
CA ILE A 11 12.14 -5.02 12.49
C ILE A 11 12.39 -3.56 12.10
N SER A 12 12.52 -2.67 13.09
CA SER A 12 12.78 -1.24 12.88
C SER A 12 14.26 -0.92 12.65
N GLU A 13 14.56 0.31 12.22
CA GLU A 13 15.92 0.83 12.00
C GLU A 13 16.83 0.75 13.23
N ASN A 14 16.24 0.65 14.44
CA ASN A 14 17.00 0.44 15.70
C ASN A 14 17.88 -0.82 15.66
N HIS A 15 17.56 -1.78 14.77
CA HIS A 15 18.22 -3.06 14.66
C HIS A 15 19.15 -3.16 13.44
N ASN A 16 19.52 -2.04 12.81
CA ASN A 16 20.35 -2.03 11.60
C ASN A 16 21.65 -2.82 11.77
N ASN A 17 22.32 -2.76 12.93
CA ASN A 17 23.54 -3.54 13.19
C ASN A 17 23.30 -5.06 13.19
N ALA A 18 22.14 -5.52 13.65
CA ALA A 18 21.78 -6.94 13.63
C ALA A 18 21.32 -7.37 12.23
N MET A 19 20.54 -6.53 11.56
CA MET A 19 20.10 -6.74 10.18
C MET A 19 21.27 -6.78 9.20
N GLU A 20 22.31 -5.96 9.40
CA GLU A 20 23.54 -5.99 8.59
C GLU A 20 24.24 -7.33 8.69
N LYS A 21 24.31 -7.92 9.90
CA LYS A 21 24.87 -9.26 10.08
C LYS A 21 23.99 -10.34 9.42
N LEU A 22 22.67 -10.20 9.51
CA LEU A 22 21.72 -11.17 8.96
C LEU A 22 21.74 -11.18 7.42
N LEU A 23 21.79 -10.00 6.81
CA LEU A 23 21.70 -9.85 5.36
C LEU A 23 23.06 -9.74 4.66
N GLY A 24 24.14 -9.52 5.41
CA GLY A 24 25.49 -9.36 4.87
C GLY A 24 25.72 -8.03 4.14
N GLU A 25 24.90 -7.02 4.41
CA GLU A 25 25.01 -5.69 3.79
C GLU A 25 24.58 -4.58 4.76
N LYS A 26 25.21 -3.41 4.65
CA LYS A 26 24.85 -2.26 5.49
C LYS A 26 23.43 -1.78 5.21
N ILE A 27 22.65 -1.57 6.27
CA ILE A 27 21.28 -1.05 6.17
C ILE A 27 21.30 0.48 6.08
N THR A 28 21.40 1.00 4.86
CA THR A 28 21.21 2.43 4.56
C THR A 28 19.72 2.80 4.55
N PRO A 29 19.33 4.09 4.56
CA PRO A 29 17.91 4.48 4.43
C PRO A 29 17.24 3.92 3.16
N ALA A 30 17.97 3.93 2.03
CA ALA A 30 17.53 3.31 0.78
C ALA A 30 17.30 1.80 0.94
N LYS A 31 18.21 1.11 1.64
CA LYS A 31 18.06 -0.32 1.92
C LYS A 31 16.92 -0.63 2.88
N PHE A 32 16.76 0.16 3.94
CA PHE A 32 15.63 0.02 4.86
C PHE A 32 14.30 0.19 4.13
N THR A 33 14.21 1.16 3.22
CA THR A 33 13.05 1.32 2.33
C THR A 33 12.79 0.07 1.50
N ASP A 34 13.84 -0.59 0.99
CA ASP A 34 13.66 -1.86 0.28
C ASP A 34 13.10 -2.98 1.16
N LEU A 35 13.48 -3.00 2.45
CA LEU A 35 13.05 -3.98 3.45
C LEU A 35 11.62 -3.74 3.95
N ASN A 36 10.97 -2.64 3.54
CA ASN A 36 9.55 -2.41 3.80
C ASN A 36 8.62 -3.20 2.87
N ARG A 37 9.15 -4.06 1.99
CA ARG A 37 8.36 -5.03 1.23
C ARG A 37 7.75 -6.07 2.18
N THR A 38 6.43 -6.02 2.38
CA THR A 38 5.69 -6.94 3.25
C THR A 38 5.02 -8.10 2.52
N GLY A 39 4.97 -8.03 1.18
CA GLY A 39 4.50 -9.10 0.33
C GLY A 39 2.97 -9.22 0.23
N PHE A 40 2.51 -9.69 -0.93
CA PHE A 40 1.11 -9.98 -1.21
C PHE A 40 1.04 -11.24 -2.07
N TRP A 41 0.23 -12.21 -1.65
CA TRP A 41 -0.03 -13.44 -2.38
C TRP A 41 -1.52 -13.63 -2.51
N ILE A 42 -1.99 -13.93 -3.72
CA ILE A 42 -3.41 -14.13 -3.98
C ILE A 42 -3.63 -15.38 -4.84
N LYS A 43 -4.52 -16.26 -4.37
CA LYS A 43 -5.01 -17.45 -5.09
C LYS A 43 -6.42 -17.20 -5.61
N ILE A 44 -6.55 -17.14 -6.93
CA ILE A 44 -7.82 -16.96 -7.63
C ILE A 44 -8.29 -18.31 -8.19
N PRO A 45 -9.51 -18.80 -7.85
CA PRO A 45 -10.03 -20.05 -8.42
C PRO A 45 -10.03 -20.02 -9.96
N GLY A 46 -9.57 -21.09 -10.60
CA GLY A 46 -9.51 -21.19 -12.06
C GLY A 46 -8.42 -20.37 -12.75
N LYS A 47 -7.49 -19.78 -11.99
CA LYS A 47 -6.29 -19.10 -12.52
C LYS A 47 -5.02 -19.77 -12.01
N SER A 48 -4.01 -19.84 -12.87
CA SER A 48 -2.67 -20.28 -12.47
C SER A 48 -2.00 -19.23 -11.57
N GLY A 49 -1.10 -19.69 -10.70
CA GLY A 49 -0.18 -18.80 -9.99
C GLY A 49 0.93 -18.29 -10.90
N GLY A 50 1.75 -17.39 -10.35
CA GLY A 50 2.91 -16.81 -11.01
C GLY A 50 3.55 -15.76 -10.11
N ILE A 51 4.64 -15.18 -10.58
CA ILE A 51 5.27 -14.01 -9.94
C ILE A 51 4.87 -12.79 -10.78
N ASN A 52 4.20 -11.83 -10.15
CA ASN A 52 4.02 -10.48 -10.71
C ASN A 52 5.00 -9.54 -10.01
N ASN A 53 5.83 -8.84 -10.78
CA ASN A 53 6.86 -7.93 -10.27
C ASN A 53 6.44 -6.46 -10.29
N GLU A 54 5.17 -6.15 -10.57
CA GLU A 54 4.65 -4.79 -10.46
C GLU A 54 4.81 -4.23 -9.05
N TYR A 55 5.27 -2.98 -8.97
CA TYR A 55 5.38 -2.26 -7.70
C TYR A 55 4.00 -1.78 -7.28
N ALA A 56 3.58 -2.16 -6.07
CA ALA A 56 2.25 -1.89 -5.56
C ALA A 56 2.25 -1.66 -4.04
N GLY A 57 1.17 -1.04 -3.56
CA GLY A 57 0.90 -0.80 -2.14
C GLY A 57 -0.35 -1.51 -1.65
N GLN A 58 -0.60 -1.45 -0.34
CA GLN A 58 -1.81 -2.03 0.26
C GLN A 58 -3.10 -1.34 -0.22
N VAL A 59 -3.02 -0.06 -0.63
CA VAL A 59 -4.15 0.72 -1.16
C VAL A 59 -4.74 0.10 -2.44
N ASP A 60 -3.96 -0.69 -3.17
CA ASP A 60 -4.34 -1.33 -4.43
C ASP A 60 -5.18 -2.61 -4.24
N VAL A 61 -5.25 -3.14 -3.01
CA VAL A 61 -5.97 -4.39 -2.73
C VAL A 61 -7.48 -4.22 -2.92
N MET A 62 -8.08 -3.14 -2.39
CA MET A 62 -9.53 -2.92 -2.49
C MET A 62 -10.04 -2.88 -3.94
N PRO A 63 -9.49 -2.04 -4.85
CA PRO A 63 -9.93 -2.04 -6.25
C PRO A 63 -9.71 -3.40 -6.94
N THR A 64 -8.60 -4.08 -6.65
CA THR A 64 -8.31 -5.43 -7.18
C THR A 64 -9.40 -6.44 -6.80
N ILE A 65 -9.78 -6.47 -5.53
CA ILE A 65 -10.82 -7.40 -5.04
C ILE A 65 -12.19 -7.08 -5.65
N LEU A 66 -12.54 -5.79 -5.76
CA LEU A 66 -13.81 -5.37 -6.35
C LEU A 66 -13.90 -5.76 -7.84
N HIS A 67 -12.84 -5.54 -8.62
CA HIS A 67 -12.81 -5.96 -10.03
C HIS A 67 -12.86 -7.48 -10.20
N LEU A 68 -12.16 -8.25 -9.37
CA LEU A 68 -12.26 -9.72 -9.38
C LEU A 68 -13.67 -10.22 -9.04
N ALA A 69 -14.43 -9.46 -8.25
CA ALA A 69 -15.83 -9.72 -7.96
C ALA A 69 -16.80 -9.22 -9.05
N GLY A 70 -16.31 -8.55 -10.09
CA GLY A 70 -17.12 -7.98 -11.16
C GLY A 70 -17.88 -6.71 -10.78
N ILE A 71 -17.42 -5.99 -9.75
CA ILE A 71 -18.02 -4.74 -9.28
C ILE A 71 -17.34 -3.55 -9.97
N ASP A 72 -18.14 -2.70 -10.61
CA ASP A 72 -17.67 -1.41 -11.14
C ASP A 72 -17.34 -0.47 -9.98
N THR A 73 -16.14 0.12 -10.01
CA THR A 73 -15.65 0.95 -8.91
C THR A 73 -15.60 2.44 -9.18
N LYS A 74 -16.13 2.91 -10.32
CA LYS A 74 -16.05 4.33 -10.72
C LYS A 74 -16.64 5.31 -9.70
N ASN A 75 -17.60 4.85 -8.89
CA ASN A 75 -18.28 5.66 -7.88
C ASN A 75 -17.70 5.47 -6.46
N TYR A 76 -16.60 4.72 -6.29
CA TYR A 76 -15.91 4.62 -5.01
C TYR A 76 -14.69 5.54 -4.99
N LEU A 77 -14.58 6.37 -3.95
CA LEU A 77 -13.38 7.15 -3.69
C LEU A 77 -12.28 6.21 -3.18
N MET A 78 -11.31 5.92 -4.05
CA MET A 78 -10.15 5.07 -3.75
C MET A 78 -8.90 5.70 -4.39
N PHE A 79 -7.76 5.57 -3.72
CA PHE A 79 -6.47 6.06 -4.21
C PHE A 79 -5.64 4.98 -4.91
N GLY A 80 -5.86 3.72 -4.56
CA GLY A 80 -5.22 2.60 -5.24
C GLY A 80 -5.86 2.26 -6.58
N THR A 81 -5.20 1.41 -7.33
CA THR A 81 -5.64 0.90 -8.63
C THR A 81 -5.56 -0.62 -8.68
N ASP A 82 -6.35 -1.27 -9.54
CA ASP A 82 -6.36 -2.73 -9.66
C ASP A 82 -5.00 -3.28 -10.14
N LEU A 83 -4.42 -4.17 -9.34
CA LEU A 83 -3.12 -4.84 -9.55
C LEU A 83 -3.06 -5.69 -10.83
N PHE A 84 -4.21 -6.08 -11.40
CA PHE A 84 -4.25 -6.86 -12.63
C PHE A 84 -4.62 -6.02 -13.85
N SER A 85 -4.86 -4.73 -13.66
CA SER A 85 -5.19 -3.81 -14.75
C SER A 85 -3.92 -3.37 -15.48
N LYS A 86 -4.00 -3.24 -16.81
CA LYS A 86 -2.89 -2.68 -17.61
C LYS A 86 -2.58 -1.22 -17.27
N GLY A 87 -3.50 -0.54 -16.59
CA GLY A 87 -3.37 0.85 -16.15
C GLY A 87 -2.99 0.98 -14.68
N HIS A 88 -2.52 -0.10 -14.04
CA HIS A 88 -2.07 -0.06 -12.65
C HIS A 88 -1.00 1.02 -12.46
N ASN A 89 -1.22 1.90 -11.48
CA ASN A 89 -0.29 2.97 -11.16
C ASN A 89 0.84 2.44 -10.27
N GLN A 90 2.03 2.23 -10.85
CA GLN A 90 3.21 1.70 -10.15
C GLN A 90 3.98 2.77 -9.36
N VAL A 91 3.27 3.71 -8.73
CA VAL A 91 3.81 4.67 -7.75
C VAL A 91 3.24 4.29 -6.40
N VAL A 92 4.10 4.00 -5.43
CA VAL A 92 3.71 3.56 -4.09
C VAL A 92 4.10 4.64 -3.07
N PRO A 93 3.12 5.44 -2.61
CA PRO A 93 3.32 6.42 -1.54
C PRO A 93 3.61 5.73 -0.20
N PHE A 94 4.58 6.25 0.56
CA PHE A 94 4.73 5.96 1.98
C PHE A 94 4.15 7.08 2.82
N ARG A 95 3.73 6.76 4.06
CA ARG A 95 3.00 7.69 4.93
C ARG A 95 3.79 8.95 5.30
N ASN A 96 5.11 8.88 5.28
CA ASN A 96 6.03 9.99 5.58
C ASN A 96 6.35 10.87 4.36
N GLY A 97 5.74 10.61 3.19
CA GLY A 97 5.99 11.35 1.94
C GLY A 97 7.14 10.80 1.09
N ASP A 98 7.88 9.81 1.60
CA ASP A 98 8.76 8.99 0.76
C ASP A 98 7.90 8.17 -0.22
N PHE A 99 8.49 7.70 -1.32
CA PHE A 99 7.78 6.85 -2.26
C PHE A 99 8.72 5.99 -3.09
N ILE A 100 8.17 4.96 -3.72
CA ILE A 100 8.90 4.09 -4.63
C ILE A 100 8.14 3.91 -5.94
N THR A 101 8.87 3.90 -7.04
CA THR A 101 8.39 3.54 -8.38
C THR A 101 9.10 2.26 -8.83
N LYS A 102 8.82 1.82 -10.05
CA LYS A 102 9.59 0.72 -10.68
C LYS A 102 11.10 1.00 -10.73
N ASP A 103 11.49 2.23 -11.08
CA ASP A 103 12.88 2.53 -11.43
C ASP A 103 13.68 3.15 -10.28
N TYR A 104 13.02 3.89 -9.38
CA TYR A 104 13.69 4.62 -8.31
C TYR A 104 12.86 4.70 -7.02
N LYS A 105 13.51 5.08 -5.93
CA LYS A 105 12.89 5.42 -4.64
C LYS A 105 13.31 6.81 -4.19
N TYR A 106 12.38 7.55 -3.61
CA TYR A 106 12.64 8.83 -2.97
C TYR A 106 12.56 8.64 -1.46
N VAL A 107 13.68 8.87 -0.78
CA VAL A 107 13.86 8.59 0.65
C VAL A 107 14.55 9.76 1.30
N ASN A 108 13.88 10.41 2.27
CA ASN A 108 14.42 11.51 3.06
C ASN A 108 15.10 12.61 2.20
N GLY A 109 14.37 13.08 1.19
CA GLY A 109 14.84 14.16 0.32
C GLY A 109 15.77 13.74 -0.82
N LYS A 110 16.08 12.45 -0.98
CA LYS A 110 17.07 11.95 -1.95
C LYS A 110 16.50 10.87 -2.85
N ILE A 111 16.98 10.83 -4.09
CA ILE A 111 16.52 9.88 -5.11
C ILE A 111 17.58 8.78 -5.27
N TYR A 112 17.15 7.53 -5.21
CA TYR A 112 18.03 6.36 -5.35
C TYR A 112 17.52 5.44 -6.44
N SER A 113 18.42 4.87 -7.24
CA SER A 113 18.07 3.85 -8.22
C SER A 113 17.69 2.54 -7.54
N ASN A 114 16.60 1.90 -7.98
CA ASN A 114 16.22 0.58 -7.44
C ASN A 114 17.19 -0.53 -7.84
N LYS A 115 18.03 -0.31 -8.85
CA LYS A 115 18.99 -1.31 -9.34
C LYS A 115 20.10 -1.59 -8.32
N ASN A 116 20.57 -0.55 -7.64
CA ASN A 116 21.80 -0.60 -6.84
C ASN A 116 21.76 0.29 -5.59
N ASN A 117 20.67 1.00 -5.31
CA ASN A 117 20.56 1.98 -4.22
C ASN A 117 21.58 3.12 -4.26
N GLU A 118 22.17 3.37 -5.43
CA GLU A 118 23.04 4.52 -5.63
C GLU A 118 22.24 5.80 -5.84
N LEU A 119 22.81 6.91 -5.40
CA LEU A 119 22.20 8.23 -5.50
C LEU A 119 22.05 8.63 -6.99
N ILE A 120 20.85 9.05 -7.36
CA ILE A 120 20.57 9.64 -8.67
C ILE A 120 20.79 11.16 -8.56
N THR A 121 21.75 11.69 -9.32
CA THR A 121 22.07 13.12 -9.34
C THR A 121 21.29 13.90 -10.41
N THR A 122 20.89 13.24 -11.49
CA THR A 122 20.02 13.82 -12.52
C THR A 122 18.58 13.38 -12.28
N GLN A 123 17.73 14.35 -11.98
CA GLN A 123 16.33 14.10 -11.65
C GLN A 123 15.59 13.33 -12.77
N PRO A 124 14.91 12.21 -12.48
CA PRO A 124 14.08 11.51 -13.45
C PRO A 124 12.99 12.41 -14.03
N ALA A 125 12.66 12.23 -15.31
CA ALA A 125 11.71 13.08 -16.02
C ALA A 125 10.30 13.09 -15.42
N ASP A 126 9.89 11.99 -14.77
CA ASP A 126 8.60 11.82 -14.13
C ASP A 126 8.61 12.13 -12.62
N PHE A 127 9.77 12.53 -12.06
CA PHE A 127 9.93 12.73 -10.62
C PHE A 127 8.95 13.76 -10.05
N GLU A 128 8.87 14.96 -10.62
CA GLU A 128 7.97 16.02 -10.10
C GLU A 128 6.50 15.61 -10.19
N LYS A 129 6.13 14.89 -11.26
CA LYS A 129 4.77 14.37 -11.42
C LYS A 129 4.46 13.38 -10.30
N ASN A 130 5.34 12.42 -10.06
CA ASN A 130 5.14 11.37 -9.06
C ASN A 130 5.20 11.93 -7.63
N LYS A 131 6.13 12.85 -7.35
CA LYS A 131 6.24 13.52 -6.04
C LYS A 131 4.97 14.32 -5.74
N LYS A 132 4.49 15.11 -6.70
CA LYS A 132 3.24 15.87 -6.56
C LYS A 132 2.02 14.96 -6.40
N GLN A 133 2.00 13.83 -7.09
CA GLN A 133 0.95 12.82 -6.91
C GLN A 133 0.96 12.30 -5.47
N VAL A 134 2.10 11.84 -4.97
CA VAL A 134 2.26 11.31 -3.60
C VAL A 134 1.80 12.33 -2.56
N GLU A 135 2.25 13.58 -2.66
CA GLU A 135 1.85 14.65 -1.75
C GLU A 135 0.33 14.86 -1.74
N LYS A 136 -0.28 14.92 -2.93
CA LYS A 136 -1.73 15.10 -3.06
C LYS A 136 -2.53 13.89 -2.62
N ASP A 137 -2.08 12.67 -2.89
CA ASP A 137 -2.78 11.45 -2.50
C ASP A 137 -2.87 11.37 -0.96
N LEU A 138 -1.77 11.67 -0.27
CA LEU A 138 -1.73 11.73 1.19
C LEU A 138 -2.62 12.86 1.73
N GLU A 139 -2.49 14.07 1.20
CA GLU A 139 -3.29 15.23 1.63
C GLU A 139 -4.80 14.98 1.42
N MET A 140 -5.19 14.45 0.27
CA MET A 140 -6.59 14.17 -0.05
C MET A 140 -7.15 13.04 0.82
N SER A 141 -6.36 12.00 1.09
CA SER A 141 -6.76 10.96 2.04
C SER A 141 -6.97 11.55 3.43
N ASP A 142 -6.06 12.40 3.89
CA ASP A 142 -6.18 13.07 5.19
C ASP A 142 -7.40 13.98 5.26
N ASN A 143 -7.72 14.69 4.17
CA ASN A 143 -8.92 15.52 4.07
C ASN A 143 -10.21 14.71 4.20
N VAL A 144 -10.28 13.51 3.60
CA VAL A 144 -11.42 12.61 3.75
C VAL A 144 -11.64 12.23 5.20
N LEU A 145 -10.57 11.89 5.93
CA LEU A 145 -10.63 11.49 7.32
C LEU A 145 -10.93 12.67 8.25
N ASN A 146 -10.15 13.75 8.16
CA ASN A 146 -10.26 14.93 9.02
C ASN A 146 -11.59 15.68 8.81
N GLY A 147 -12.12 15.68 7.59
CA GLY A 147 -13.41 16.28 7.26
C GLY A 147 -14.61 15.35 7.47
N ASP A 148 -14.37 14.05 7.70
CA ASP A 148 -15.39 12.99 7.68
C ASP A 148 -16.29 13.15 6.43
N LEU A 149 -15.63 13.20 5.27
CA LEU A 149 -16.23 13.66 4.01
C LEU A 149 -17.25 12.66 3.43
N PHE A 150 -17.17 11.39 3.80
CA PHE A 150 -18.17 10.38 3.39
C PHE A 150 -19.58 10.70 3.89
N ARG A 151 -19.75 11.52 4.94
CA ARG A 151 -21.08 11.98 5.38
C ARG A 151 -21.85 12.74 4.31
N PHE A 152 -21.14 13.43 3.42
CA PHE A 152 -21.71 14.30 2.40
C PHE A 152 -21.89 13.61 1.05
N TYR A 153 -21.27 12.44 0.86
CA TYR A 153 -21.31 11.74 -0.42
C TYR A 153 -22.55 10.84 -0.54
N LYS A 154 -23.51 11.25 -1.36
CA LYS A 154 -24.68 10.44 -1.75
C LYS A 154 -24.30 9.51 -2.91
N ASN A 155 -23.50 8.50 -2.60
CA ASN A 155 -23.00 7.55 -3.59
C ASN A 155 -24.16 6.68 -4.15
N PRO A 156 -24.38 6.65 -5.48
CA PRO A 156 -25.43 5.85 -6.09
C PRO A 156 -25.25 4.34 -5.89
N ASP A 157 -24.00 3.88 -5.73
CA ASP A 157 -23.63 2.46 -5.62
C ASP A 157 -23.33 2.05 -4.15
N PHE A 158 -23.69 2.88 -3.17
CA PHE A 158 -23.48 2.58 -1.76
C PHE A 158 -24.66 2.98 -0.88
N LYS A 159 -25.24 1.99 -0.18
CA LYS A 159 -26.24 2.25 0.86
C LYS A 159 -25.51 2.61 2.15
N LYS A 160 -25.75 3.83 2.66
CA LYS A 160 -25.15 4.31 3.91
C LYS A 160 -25.33 3.29 5.04
N VAL A 161 -24.22 2.85 5.61
CA VAL A 161 -24.20 1.90 6.73
C VAL A 161 -24.82 2.55 7.96
N ASN A 162 -25.66 1.80 8.68
CA ASN A 162 -26.10 2.17 10.02
C ASN A 162 -25.29 1.35 11.05
N PRO A 163 -24.32 1.96 11.75
CA PRO A 163 -23.46 1.23 12.68
C PRO A 163 -24.23 0.53 13.82
N SER A 164 -25.38 1.05 14.24
CA SER A 164 -26.15 0.47 15.35
C SER A 164 -26.81 -0.87 15.00
N LYS A 165 -26.86 -1.24 13.71
CA LYS A 165 -27.35 -2.55 13.26
C LYS A 165 -26.33 -3.68 13.46
N TYR A 166 -25.09 -3.37 13.85
CA TYR A 166 -24.03 -4.34 14.04
C TYR A 166 -23.71 -4.47 15.52
N LYS A 167 -23.60 -5.71 16.01
CA LYS A 167 -23.25 -6.03 17.40
C LYS A 167 -22.31 -7.23 17.41
N TYR A 168 -21.24 -7.15 18.19
CA TYR A 168 -20.23 -8.20 18.33
C TYR A 168 -20.36 -8.81 19.72
N GLU A 169 -21.07 -9.93 19.83
CA GLU A 169 -21.34 -10.58 21.11
C GLU A 169 -20.11 -11.32 21.64
N THR A 170 -20.05 -11.42 22.97
CA THR A 170 -19.04 -12.19 23.68
C THR A 170 -19.04 -13.65 23.25
N GLY A 171 -17.89 -14.16 22.82
CA GLY A 171 -17.73 -15.56 22.40
C GLY A 171 -17.73 -16.56 23.55
N PRO A 172 -17.88 -17.87 23.24
CA PRO A 172 -18.06 -18.92 24.26
C PRO A 172 -16.86 -19.14 25.19
N LYS A 173 -15.68 -18.61 24.85
CA LYS A 173 -14.44 -18.74 25.66
C LYS A 173 -14.07 -17.46 26.42
N ALA A 174 -14.83 -16.39 26.30
CA ALA A 174 -14.49 -15.14 26.99
C ALA A 174 -14.76 -15.21 28.51
N ASN A 175 -15.71 -16.04 28.93
CA ASN A 175 -16.06 -16.25 30.34
C ASN A 175 -15.44 -17.52 30.94
N SER A 176 -14.70 -18.32 30.16
CA SER A 176 -13.93 -19.41 30.72
C SER A 176 -12.71 -18.82 31.44
N LYS A 177 -12.88 -18.52 32.74
CA LYS A 177 -11.76 -18.24 33.64
C LYS A 177 -10.76 -19.40 33.53
N LYS A 178 -9.51 -19.07 33.22
CA LYS A 178 -8.37 -19.97 33.49
C LYS A 178 -8.21 -20.14 34.99
#